data_AF-A0A101FXZ5-F1
#
_entry.id   AF-A0A101FXZ5-F1
#
_cell.length_a   1.000
_cell.length_b   1.000
_cell.length_c   1.000
_cell.angle_alpha   90.00
_cell.angle_beta   90.00
_cell.angle_gamma   90.00
#
_symmetry.space_group_name_H-M   'P 1'
#
loop_
_entity.id
_entity.type
_entity.pdbx_description
1 polymer ?
#
loop_
_entity_poly.entity_id
_entity_poly.type
_entity_poly.pdbx_seq_one_letter_code
_entity_poly.pdbx_strand_id
1 'polypeptide(L)'
;MADEIELPLAGGEVSVRDRLSTVNLIGTTDDSGEPICFEDIPEGDYDLSVAIPEGYNPTTVLNYTLDLLPGDVSIVDFGAQPSSRALPIFGEDSPSPFMGVLGIVFIAAGVGLWFYLRKQS
;
A
#
# COMPACT_ATOMS: atom_id res chain seq x y z
N MET A 1 17.59 0.94 3.07
CA MET A 1 16.87 2.21 2.91
C MET A 1 15.75 1.96 1.93
N ALA A 2 14.58 2.58 2.14
CA ALA A 2 13.47 2.53 1.20
C ALA A 2 13.89 3.02 -0.20
N ASP A 3 13.32 2.40 -1.25
CA ASP A 3 13.57 2.82 -2.62
C ASP A 3 12.99 4.22 -2.89
N GLU A 4 13.59 5.00 -3.80
CA GLU A 4 13.19 6.41 -4.08
C GLU A 4 11.72 6.59 -4.51
N ILE A 5 11.06 5.50 -4.90
CA ILE A 5 9.65 5.47 -5.33
C ILE A 5 8.69 4.92 -4.26
N GLU A 6 9.22 4.43 -3.13
CA GLU A 6 8.39 3.95 -2.02
C GLU A 6 7.90 5.15 -1.19
N LEU A 7 6.58 5.18 -0.98
CA LEU A 7 5.95 6.20 -0.14
C LEU A 7 6.01 5.78 1.33
N PRO A 8 6.12 6.74 2.26
CA PRO A 8 5.99 6.43 3.68
C PRO A 8 4.63 5.82 4.00
N LEU A 9 4.63 4.89 4.96
CA LEU A 9 3.44 4.17 5.38
C LEU A 9 3.08 4.53 6.81
N ALA A 10 2.03 5.34 6.98
CA ALA A 10 1.49 5.68 8.29
C ALA A 10 0.62 4.57 8.89
N GLY A 11 0.59 4.52 10.22
CA GLY A 11 -0.30 3.66 11.00
C GLY A 11 0.19 2.22 11.20
N GLY A 12 1.43 1.92 10.82
CA GLY A 12 2.09 0.68 11.25
C GLY A 12 2.54 0.78 12.70
N GLU A 13 2.54 -0.34 13.42
CA GLU A 13 2.99 -0.39 14.82
C GLU A 13 4.32 -1.12 14.90
N VAL A 14 5.30 -0.51 15.55
CA VAL A 14 6.63 -1.08 15.78
C VAL A 14 6.76 -1.45 17.25
N SER A 15 7.30 -2.63 17.53
CA SER A 15 7.66 -3.06 18.88
C SER A 15 9.11 -3.51 18.92
N VAL A 16 9.86 -3.04 19.92
CA VAL A 16 11.24 -3.47 20.20
C VAL A 16 11.30 -3.96 21.63
N ARG A 17 11.72 -5.21 21.84
CA ARG A 17 11.74 -5.84 23.16
C ARG A 17 12.99 -6.68 23.38
N ASP A 18 13.58 -6.59 24.56
CA ASP A 18 14.70 -7.47 24.94
C ASP A 18 14.20 -8.89 25.28
N ARG A 19 15.12 -9.85 25.33
CA ARG A 19 14.77 -11.25 25.63
C ARG A 19 14.12 -11.44 27.01
N LEU A 20 14.41 -10.58 27.97
CA LEU A 20 13.85 -10.63 29.32
C LEU A 20 12.58 -9.76 29.46
N SER A 21 12.18 -9.04 28.41
CA SER A 21 11.04 -8.13 28.40
C SER A 21 11.11 -7.03 29.47
N THR A 22 12.33 -6.64 29.85
CA THR A 22 12.61 -5.50 30.73
C THR A 22 12.51 -4.18 29.96
N VAL A 23 12.96 -4.18 28.71
CA VAL A 23 12.83 -3.06 27.78
C VAL A 23 11.70 -3.40 26.81
N ASN A 24 10.71 -2.53 26.71
CA ASN A 24 9.61 -2.68 25.79
C ASN A 24 9.23 -1.32 25.22
N LEU A 25 9.63 -1.10 23.97
CA LEU A 25 9.44 0.14 23.24
C LEU A 25 8.40 -0.08 22.16
N ILE A 26 7.52 0.90 21.99
CA ILE A 26 6.47 0.90 20.97
C ILE A 26 6.45 2.23 20.23
N GLY A 27 6.11 2.21 18.95
CA GLY A 27 5.98 3.40 18.14
C GLY A 27 5.02 3.18 16.98
N THR A 28 4.37 4.25 16.54
CA THR A 28 3.47 4.24 15.39
C THR A 28 4.14 4.98 14.23
N THR A 29 4.17 4.37 13.04
CA THR A 29 4.74 5.02 11.86
C THR A 29 3.83 6.15 11.37
N ASP A 30 4.44 7.20 10.84
CA ASP A 30 3.72 8.33 10.26
C ASP A 30 3.95 8.41 8.73
N ASP A 31 3.38 9.44 8.11
CA ASP A 31 3.50 9.72 6.68
C ASP A 31 4.62 10.73 6.36
N SER A 32 5.49 11.04 7.33
CA SER A 32 6.57 12.01 7.14
C SER A 32 7.71 11.47 6.28
N GLY A 33 7.93 10.15 6.32
CA GLY A 33 9.10 9.49 5.72
C GLY A 33 10.35 9.49 6.58
N GLU A 34 10.29 10.09 7.77
CA GLU A 34 11.35 9.97 8.77
C GLU A 34 11.19 8.67 9.57
N PRO A 35 12.30 7.99 9.91
CA PRO A 35 12.24 6.81 10.76
C PRO A 35 11.84 7.17 12.20
N ILE A 36 11.12 6.27 12.86
CA ILE A 36 10.92 6.37 14.31
C ILE A 36 12.25 6.04 14.99
N CYS A 37 12.70 6.94 15.86
CA CYS A 37 13.93 6.77 16.62
C CYS A 37 13.63 6.40 18.07
N PHE A 38 14.31 5.36 18.56
CA PHE A 38 14.40 5.03 19.98
C PHE A 38 15.83 5.28 20.44
N GLU A 39 16.02 6.23 21.35
CA GLU A 39 17.34 6.66 21.82
C GLU A 39 17.68 6.03 23.18
N ASP A 40 18.97 6.07 23.54
CA ASP A 40 19.48 5.60 24.83
C ASP A 40 19.10 4.14 25.19
N ILE A 41 19.01 3.28 24.17
CA ILE A 41 18.74 1.85 24.36
C ILE A 41 20.00 1.17 24.93
N PRO A 42 19.89 0.41 26.04
CA PRO A 42 21.01 -0.37 26.57
C PRO A 42 21.52 -1.40 25.55
N GLU A 43 22.81 -1.72 25.63
CA GLU A 43 23.40 -2.82 24.85
C GLU A 43 22.70 -4.17 25.11
N GLY A 44 22.62 -5.02 24.09
CA GLY A 44 22.08 -6.37 24.20
C GLY A 44 21.25 -6.84 22.99
N ASP A 45 20.63 -8.01 23.16
CA ASP A 45 19.80 -8.66 22.15
C ASP A 45 18.33 -8.21 22.23
N TYR A 46 17.78 -7.78 21.09
CA TYR A 46 16.41 -7.32 20.95
C TYR A 46 15.67 -8.04 19.82
N ASP A 47 14.38 -8.29 20.04
CA ASP A 47 13.43 -8.66 19.01
C ASP A 47 12.63 -7.43 18.59
N LEU A 48 12.72 -7.07 17.32
CA LEU A 48 11.93 -6.02 16.69
C LEU A 48 10.82 -6.67 15.84
N SER A 49 9.59 -6.20 16.00
CA SER A 49 8.47 -6.56 15.13
C SER A 49 7.75 -5.33 14.59
N VAL A 50 7.26 -5.44 13.36
CA VAL A 50 6.43 -4.43 12.70
C VAL A 50 5.06 -5.03 12.38
N ALA A 51 4.00 -4.34 12.76
CA ALA A 51 2.64 -4.64 12.34
C ALA A 51 2.24 -3.68 11.22
N ILE A 52 1.79 -4.24 10.11
CA ILE A 52 1.32 -3.47 8.94
C ILE A 52 -0.08 -2.93 9.21
N PRO A 53 -0.38 -1.67 8.83
CA PRO A 53 -1.71 -1.08 8.99
C PRO A 53 -2.79 -1.87 8.23
N GLU A 54 -4.03 -1.70 8.65
CA GLU A 54 -5.16 -2.30 7.94
C GLU A 54 -5.21 -1.87 6.47
N GLY A 55 -5.62 -2.80 5.62
CA GLY A 55 -5.72 -2.54 4.18
C GLY A 55 -4.41 -2.69 3.41
N TYR A 56 -3.31 -3.10 4.05
CA TYR A 56 -2.03 -3.39 3.39
C TYR A 56 -1.62 -4.86 3.59
N ASN A 57 -0.79 -5.38 2.68
CA ASN A 57 -0.12 -6.67 2.83
C ASN A 57 1.39 -6.45 2.90
N PRO A 58 2.10 -7.13 3.82
CA PRO A 58 3.56 -7.02 3.88
C PRO A 58 4.21 -7.56 2.62
N THR A 59 5.27 -6.89 2.19
CA THR A 59 6.15 -7.33 1.10
C THR A 59 7.54 -7.73 1.59
N THR A 60 7.85 -7.43 2.85
CA THR A 60 9.11 -7.76 3.52
C THR A 60 8.90 -8.67 4.73
N VAL A 61 10.00 -9.15 5.30
CA VAL A 61 9.99 -9.71 6.66
C VAL A 61 9.66 -8.59 7.64
N LEU A 62 8.97 -8.94 8.74
CA LEU A 62 8.51 -7.98 9.75
C LEU A 62 9.03 -8.28 11.15
N ASN A 63 9.84 -9.33 11.31
CA ASN A 63 10.41 -9.71 12.61
C ASN A 63 11.92 -9.81 12.46
N TYR A 64 12.66 -9.13 13.32
CA TYR A 64 14.09 -8.97 13.24
C TYR A 64 14.70 -9.19 14.62
N THR A 65 15.88 -9.81 14.66
CA THR A 65 16.69 -9.89 15.87
C THR A 65 17.88 -8.96 15.70
N LEU A 66 18.10 -8.10 16.68
CA LEU A 66 19.12 -7.06 16.68
C LEU A 66 20.06 -7.30 17.85
N ASP A 67 21.37 -7.25 17.60
CA ASP A 67 22.41 -7.21 18.62
C ASP A 67 22.97 -5.79 18.64
N LEU A 68 22.75 -5.05 19.73
CA LEU A 68 23.13 -3.66 19.87
C LEU A 68 24.37 -3.52 20.76
N LEU A 69 25.45 -2.96 20.22
CA LEU A 69 26.64 -2.59 20.97
C LEU A 69 26.61 -1.10 21.36
N PRO A 70 27.42 -0.67 22.34
CA PRO A 70 27.49 0.74 22.74
C PRO A 70 27.86 1.67 21.58
N GLY A 71 27.00 2.65 21.32
CA GLY A 71 27.19 3.64 20.26
C GLY A 71 26.67 3.19 18.88
N ASP A 72 26.08 1.99 18.77
CA ASP A 72 25.48 1.53 17.54
C ASP A 72 24.21 2.30 17.19
N VAL A 73 23.97 2.42 15.89
CA VAL A 73 22.69 2.86 15.31
C VAL A 73 22.24 1.78 14.33
N SER A 74 21.09 1.18 14.59
CA SER A 74 20.49 0.17 13.73
C SER A 74 19.23 0.74 13.07
N ILE A 75 19.15 0.62 11.75
CA ILE A 75 18.02 1.08 10.94
C ILE A 75 17.39 -0.15 10.30
N VAL A 76 16.08 -0.31 10.48
CA VAL A 76 15.31 -1.43 9.94
C VAL A 76 14.24 -0.89 9.00
N ASP A 77 14.32 -1.31 7.74
CA ASP A 77 13.30 -0.99 6.74
C ASP A 77 12.19 -2.06 6.75
N PHE A 78 10.99 -1.67 6.32
CA PHE A 78 9.87 -2.57 6.09
C PHE A 78 9.09 -2.11 4.85
N GLY A 79 8.41 -3.05 4.21
CA GLY A 79 7.60 -2.78 3.03
C GLY A 79 6.20 -3.37 3.15
N ALA A 80 5.22 -2.66 2.60
CA ALA A 80 3.87 -3.15 2.40
C ALA A 80 3.21 -2.54 1.17
N GLN A 81 2.24 -3.25 0.60
CA GLN A 81 1.48 -2.79 -0.55
C GLN A 81 -0.02 -2.79 -0.25
N PRO A 82 -0.79 -1.85 -0.85
CA PRO A 82 -2.25 -1.84 -0.70
C PRO A 82 -2.86 -3.19 -1.05
N SER A 83 -3.72 -3.69 -0.16
CA SER A 83 -4.55 -4.86 -0.41
C SER A 83 -5.57 -4.54 -1.50
N SER A 84 -5.92 -5.53 -2.31
CA SER A 84 -7.02 -5.43 -3.28
C SER A 84 -8.38 -5.10 -2.65
N ARG A 85 -8.52 -5.25 -1.32
CA ARG A 85 -9.69 -4.85 -0.52
C ARG A 85 -9.71 -3.37 -0.12
N ALA A 86 -8.56 -2.71 -0.12
CA ALA A 86 -8.40 -1.34 0.36
C ALA A 86 -8.57 -0.28 -0.74
N LEU A 87 -8.82 -0.70 -1.99
CA LEU A 87 -9.25 0.23 -3.02
C LEU A 87 -10.68 0.68 -2.68
N PRO A 88 -10.92 1.94 -2.28
CA PRO A 88 -12.23 2.52 -2.52
C PRO A 88 -12.50 2.30 -4.00
N ILE A 89 -13.67 1.74 -4.32
CA ILE A 89 -14.16 1.65 -5.68
C ILE A 89 -14.40 3.09 -6.16
N PHE A 90 -13.33 3.84 -6.48
CA PHE A 90 -13.40 5.04 -7.28
C PHE A 90 -13.55 4.58 -8.72
N GLY A 91 -14.74 4.09 -8.97
CA GLY A 91 -15.29 3.72 -10.25
C GLY A 91 -16.78 3.99 -10.10
N GLU A 92 -17.13 5.26 -9.90
CA GLU A 92 -18.43 5.71 -10.32
C GLU A 92 -18.41 5.50 -11.84
N ASP A 93 -18.86 4.32 -12.27
CA ASP A 93 -19.14 3.96 -13.67
C ASP A 93 -20.24 4.92 -14.14
N SER A 94 -19.85 6.18 -14.32
CA SER A 94 -20.66 7.22 -14.91
C SER A 94 -20.76 6.82 -16.37
N PRO A 95 -21.93 6.35 -16.85
CA PRO A 95 -22.06 5.84 -18.21
C PRO A 95 -21.58 6.94 -19.16
N SER A 96 -20.54 6.63 -19.95
CA SER A 96 -19.92 7.67 -20.78
C SER A 96 -20.93 8.13 -21.85
N PRO A 97 -21.25 9.44 -21.92
CA PRO A 97 -22.20 9.94 -22.90
C PRO A 97 -21.71 9.71 -24.33
N PHE A 98 -20.39 9.65 -24.54
CA PHE A 98 -19.79 9.32 -25.84
C PHE A 98 -20.16 7.90 -26.31
N MET A 99 -20.10 6.90 -25.43
CA MET A 99 -20.44 5.52 -25.81
C MET A 99 -21.94 5.37 -26.13
N GLY A 100 -22.81 6.13 -25.44
CA GLY A 100 -24.23 6.21 -25.76
C GLY A 100 -24.49 6.79 -27.15
N VAL A 101 -23.83 7.90 -27.49
CA VAL A 101 -23.92 8.50 -28.83
C VAL A 101 -23.37 7.55 -29.90
N LEU A 102 -22.23 6.92 -29.65
CA LEU A 102 -21.64 5.96 -30.58
C LEU A 102 -22.57 4.77 -30.84
N GLY A 103 -23.23 4.24 -29.82
CA GLY A 103 -24.24 3.20 -29.94
C GLY A 103 -25.41 3.60 -30.84
N ILE A 104 -25.94 4.83 -30.67
CA ILE A 104 -27.03 5.36 -31.51
C ILE A 104 -26.59 5.46 -32.98
N VAL A 105 -25.36 5.91 -33.25
CA VAL A 105 -24.82 5.99 -34.62
C VAL A 105 -24.75 4.61 -35.27
N PHE A 106 -24.27 3.59 -34.56
CA PHE A 106 -24.22 2.22 -35.08
C PHE A 106 -25.61 1.66 -35.37
N ILE A 107 -26.59 1.91 -34.50
CA ILE A 107 -27.99 1.50 -34.72
C ILE A 107 -28.55 2.18 -35.98
N ALA A 108 -28.35 3.49 -36.13
CA ALA A 108 -28.83 4.24 -37.29
C ALA A 108 -28.17 3.76 -38.59
N ALA A 109 -26.86 3.48 -38.57
CA ALA A 109 -26.14 2.92 -39.71
C ALA A 109 -26.69 1.54 -40.11
N GLY A 110 -26.96 0.67 -39.14
CA GLY A 110 -27.54 -0.66 -39.38
C GLY A 110 -28.95 -0.58 -39.99
N VAL A 111 -29.81 0.31 -39.46
CA VAL A 111 -31.15 0.55 -40.01
C VAL A 111 -31.07 1.11 -41.44
N GLY A 112 -30.18 2.08 -41.68
CA GLY A 112 -29.95 2.65 -43.00
C GLY A 112 -29.49 1.60 -44.02
N LEU A 113 -28.54 0.74 -43.64
CA LEU A 113 -28.06 -0.36 -44.47
C LEU A 113 -29.18 -1.36 -44.82
N TRP A 114 -30.01 -1.71 -43.84
CA TRP A 114 -31.14 -2.61 -44.05
C TRP A 114 -32.14 -2.06 -45.07
N PHE A 115 -32.52 -0.78 -44.95
CA PHE A 115 -33.39 -0.12 -45.93
C PHE A 115 -32.76 -0.03 -47.32
N TYR A 116 -31.46 0.26 -47.40
CA TYR A 116 -30.73 0.33 -48.66
C TYR A 116 -30.74 -1.02 -49.39
N LEU A 117 -30.42 -2.11 -48.68
CA LEU A 117 -30.45 -3.47 -49.23
C LEU A 117 -31.86 -3.89 -49.63
N ARG A 118 -32.88 -3.56 -48.82
CA ARG A 118 -34.28 -3.88 -49.13
C ARG A 118 -34.80 -3.14 -50.38
N LYS A 119 -34.29 -1.94 -50.67
CA LYS A 119 -34.67 -1.18 -51.87
C LYS A 119 -34.03 -1.75 -53.15
N GLN A 120 -32.92 -2.47 -53.02
CA GLN A 120 -32.19 -3.07 -54.15
C GLN A 120 -32.64 -4.50 -54.49
N SER A 121 -33.49 -5.10 -53.66
CA SER A 121 -34.13 -6.40 -53.91
C SER A 121 -35.53 -6.23 -54.47
#